data_AF-A0A094JI78-F1
#
_entry.id   AF-A0A094JI78-F1
#
_cell.length_a   1.000
_cell.length_b   1.000
_cell.length_c   1.000
_cell.angle_alpha   90.00
_cell.angle_beta   90.00
_cell.angle_gamma   90.00
#
_symmetry.space_group_name_H-M   'P 1'
#
loop_
_entity.id
_entity.type
_entity.pdbx_description
1 polymer ?
#
loop_
_entity_poly.entity_id
_entity_poly.type
_entity_poly.pdbx_seq_one_letter_code
_entity_poly.pdbx_strand_id
1 'polypeptide(L)'
;MWNNFITIALFLTSAVTLVTSNPTNPVCGTCNPVSGLNHCDPTTSCINTGAHFHCACRAGYKASKENNNVNKQFRLTMPNYGFLVFTPENTVCNTLCDNPYGGVGTLCTEVPTYSGPGCAV
;
A
#
# COMPACT_ATOMS: atom_id res chain seq x y z
N MET A 1 1.04 37.32 -65.24
CA MET A 1 1.68 38.42 -64.47
C MET A 1 1.07 38.43 -63.08
N TRP A 2 1.89 38.17 -62.03
CA TRP A 2 1.84 38.75 -60.65
C TRP A 2 0.50 38.57 -59.84
N ASN A 3 0.33 37.94 -58.66
CA ASN A 3 1.17 37.70 -57.47
C ASN A 3 0.60 36.66 -56.47
N ASN A 4 1.48 36.19 -55.57
CA ASN A 4 1.38 35.95 -54.10
C ASN A 4 0.00 35.98 -53.41
N PHE A 5 -0.33 35.14 -52.42
CA PHE A 5 0.45 34.78 -51.21
C PHE A 5 0.04 33.39 -50.69
N ILE A 6 1.02 32.50 -50.47
CA ILE A 6 0.82 31.24 -49.76
C ILE A 6 1.03 31.52 -48.26
N THR A 7 -0.05 31.58 -47.49
CA THR A 7 -0.02 31.60 -46.01
C THR A 7 -0.11 30.17 -45.49
N ILE A 8 1.04 29.55 -45.20
CA ILE A 8 1.09 28.28 -44.47
C ILE A 8 0.91 28.60 -42.98
N ALA A 9 -0.31 28.43 -42.48
CA ALA A 9 -0.56 28.43 -41.04
C ALA A 9 -0.10 27.09 -40.45
N LEU A 10 1.10 27.07 -39.85
CA LEU A 10 1.55 25.98 -39.00
C LEU A 10 0.75 26.00 -37.69
N PHE A 11 -0.32 25.22 -37.63
CA PHE A 11 -1.00 24.92 -36.37
C PHE A 11 -0.18 23.88 -35.59
N LEU A 12 0.66 24.36 -34.67
CA LEU A 12 1.26 23.55 -33.63
C LEU A 12 0.15 23.16 -32.64
N THR A 13 -0.54 22.05 -32.90
CA THR A 13 -1.47 21.45 -31.94
C THR A 13 -0.66 20.75 -30.86
N SER A 14 -0.27 21.49 -29.82
CA SER A 14 0.30 20.92 -28.61
C SER A 14 -0.75 20.05 -27.94
N ALA A 15 -0.69 18.73 -28.15
CA ALA A 15 -1.50 17.77 -27.41
C ALA A 15 -1.04 17.77 -25.95
N VAL A 16 -1.73 18.50 -25.09
CA VAL A 16 -1.49 18.47 -23.64
C VAL A 16 -2.15 17.20 -23.09
N THR A 17 -1.36 16.17 -22.83
CA THR A 17 -1.82 14.99 -22.10
C THR A 17 -1.95 15.33 -20.62
N LEU A 18 -3.19 15.36 -20.11
CA LEU A 18 -3.48 15.43 -18.69
C LEU A 18 -3.16 14.06 -18.06
N VAL A 19 -2.02 13.95 -17.37
CA VAL A 19 -1.73 12.82 -16.49
C VAL A 19 -2.52 13.03 -15.20
N THR A 20 -3.62 12.30 -15.04
CA THR A 20 -4.35 12.26 -13.76
C THR A 20 -3.57 11.35 -12.81
N SER A 21 -2.62 11.91 -12.06
CA SER A 21 -2.06 11.20 -10.90
C SER A 21 -3.13 11.16 -9.83
N ASN A 22 -3.91 10.07 -9.76
CA ASN A 22 -4.74 9.81 -8.59
C ASN A 22 -3.77 9.39 -7.47
N PRO A 23 -3.56 10.18 -6.40
CA PRO A 23 -2.68 9.78 -5.32
C PRO A 23 -3.39 8.73 -4.46
N THR A 24 -3.61 7.55 -5.03
CA THR A 24 -3.95 6.38 -4.23
C THR A 24 -2.69 6.02 -3.46
N ASN A 25 -2.72 6.16 -2.14
CA ASN A 25 -1.67 5.61 -1.30
C ASN A 25 -1.43 4.16 -1.73
N PRO A 26 -0.17 3.77 -2.01
CA PRO A 26 0.11 2.41 -2.43
C PRO A 26 -0.38 1.46 -1.34
N VAL A 27 -1.16 0.46 -1.74
CA VAL A 27 -1.70 -0.59 -0.84
C VAL A 27 -0.59 -1.14 0.05
N CYS A 28 0.56 -1.47 -0.56
CA CYS A 28 1.78 -1.84 0.12
C CYS A 28 2.71 -0.64 0.23
N GLY A 29 2.30 0.34 1.04
CA GLY A 29 3.15 1.48 1.38
C GLY A 29 4.37 1.04 2.19
N THR A 30 5.46 1.77 2.03
CA THR A 30 6.69 1.53 2.79
C THR A 30 6.80 2.52 3.94
N CYS A 31 7.11 2.06 5.15
CA CYS A 31 7.38 2.95 6.28
C CYS A 31 8.88 3.25 6.43
N ASN A 32 9.24 4.42 6.93
CA ASN A 32 10.63 4.76 7.22
C ASN A 32 11.04 4.25 8.61
N PRO A 33 12.08 3.41 8.78
CA PRO A 33 12.47 2.90 10.10
C PRO A 33 13.04 3.96 11.06
N VAL A 34 13.32 5.17 10.59
CA VAL A 34 13.84 6.27 11.43
C VAL A 34 12.73 6.81 12.34
N SER A 35 13.04 6.92 13.64
CA SER A 35 12.14 7.48 14.65
C SER A 35 11.61 8.85 14.25
N GLY A 36 10.30 9.03 14.33
CA GLY A 36 9.61 10.26 13.93
C GLY A 36 9.27 10.36 12.44
N LEU A 37 9.74 9.43 11.60
CA LEU A 37 9.45 9.40 10.16
C LEU A 37 8.67 8.17 9.70
N ASN A 38 8.41 7.19 10.59
CA ASN A 38 7.78 5.93 10.21
C ASN A 38 6.31 6.07 9.78
N HIS A 39 5.62 7.11 10.28
CA HIS A 39 4.19 7.37 10.14
C HIS A 39 3.27 6.16 10.32
N CYS A 40 3.73 5.12 11.03
CA CYS A 40 2.90 4.02 11.42
C CYS A 40 2.01 4.48 12.58
N ASP A 41 0.77 3.99 12.63
CA ASP A 41 -0.08 4.23 13.78
C ASP A 41 0.54 3.59 15.04
N PRO A 42 0.40 4.17 16.26
CA PRO A 42 0.97 3.60 17.49
C PRO A 42 0.54 2.16 17.80
N THR A 43 -0.51 1.67 17.14
CA THR A 43 -1.00 0.30 17.28
C THR A 43 -0.31 -0.70 16.35
N THR A 44 0.58 -0.21 15.51
CA THR A 44 1.37 -0.95 14.54
C THR A 44 2.87 -0.75 14.81
N SER A 45 3.71 -1.46 14.07
CA SER A 45 5.17 -1.32 14.15
C SER A 45 5.76 -1.36 12.75
N CYS A 46 6.71 -0.47 12.47
CA CYS A 46 7.45 -0.49 11.21
C CYS A 46 8.47 -1.63 11.25
N ILE A 47 8.29 -2.67 10.43
CA ILE A 47 9.14 -3.86 10.43
C ILE A 47 9.80 -4.06 9.07
N ASN A 48 11.04 -4.57 9.09
CA ASN A 48 11.74 -5.00 7.89
C ASN A 48 11.16 -6.33 7.42
N THR A 49 10.73 -6.39 6.15
CA THR A 49 10.20 -7.60 5.53
C THR A 49 11.18 -8.32 4.61
N GLY A 50 12.39 -7.78 4.46
CA GLY A 50 13.44 -8.24 3.56
C GLY A 50 13.75 -7.14 2.55
N ALA A 51 12.88 -7.01 1.54
CA ALA A 51 13.02 -5.99 0.50
C ALA A 51 12.60 -4.57 0.96
N HIS A 52 11.54 -4.48 1.76
CA HIS A 52 10.96 -3.20 2.19
C HIS A 52 10.56 -3.20 3.67
N PHE A 53 10.23 -2.03 4.18
CA PHE A 53 9.68 -1.84 5.51
C PHE A 53 8.18 -1.61 5.43
N HIS A 54 7.39 -2.25 6.28
CA HIS A 54 5.93 -2.10 6.30
C HIS A 54 5.41 -1.91 7.73
N CYS A 55 4.30 -1.18 7.88
CA CYS A 55 3.59 -1.12 9.15
C CYS A 55 2.84 -2.44 9.36
N ALA A 56 3.19 -3.16 10.42
CA ALA A 56 2.57 -4.42 10.81
C ALA A 56 1.77 -4.25 12.11
N CYS A 57 0.59 -4.84 12.14
CA CYS A 57 -0.21 -5.01 13.33
C CYS A 57 0.49 -5.89 14.36
N ARG A 58 0.15 -5.70 15.64
CA ARG A 58 0.46 -6.68 16.68
C ARG A 58 -0.18 -8.03 16.34
N ALA A 59 0.46 -9.13 16.71
CA ALA A 59 -0.08 -10.47 16.48
C ALA A 59 -1.51 -10.61 17.06
N GLY A 60 -2.43 -11.19 16.27
CA GLY A 60 -3.83 -11.34 16.65
C GLY A 60 -4.71 -10.10 16.40
N TYR A 61 -4.17 -9.03 15.82
CA TYR A 61 -4.90 -7.82 15.44
C TYR A 61 -4.90 -7.57 13.93
N LYS A 62 -5.98 -6.92 13.47
CA LYS A 62 -6.24 -6.47 12.10
C LYS A 62 -6.82 -5.04 12.10
N ALA A 63 -6.81 -4.37 10.95
CA ALA A 63 -7.23 -2.97 10.85
C ALA A 63 -8.75 -2.80 10.77
N SER A 64 -9.44 -3.80 10.21
CA SER A 64 -10.88 -3.72 9.95
C SER A 64 -11.55 -5.09 10.01
N LYS A 65 -12.86 -5.11 10.25
CA LYS A 65 -13.72 -6.29 10.07
C LYS A 65 -13.93 -6.63 8.59
N GLU A 66 -13.72 -5.67 7.69
CA GLU A 66 -13.75 -5.89 6.24
C GLU A 66 -12.46 -6.59 5.79
N ASN A 67 -12.42 -7.91 5.94
CA ASN A 67 -11.22 -8.71 5.71
C ASN A 67 -10.58 -8.49 4.32
N ASN A 68 -11.39 -8.28 3.28
CA ASN A 68 -10.92 -8.14 1.89
C ASN A 68 -10.50 -6.70 1.49
N ASN A 69 -10.54 -5.73 2.42
CA ASN A 69 -10.19 -4.35 2.12
C ASN A 69 -8.67 -4.16 2.12
N VAL A 70 -8.04 -4.44 0.98
CA VAL A 70 -6.57 -4.35 0.82
C VAL A 70 -6.02 -2.95 1.09
N ASN A 71 -6.80 -1.89 0.88
CA ASN A 71 -6.39 -0.51 1.18
C ASN A 71 -6.31 -0.21 2.68
N LYS A 72 -6.76 -1.13 3.53
CA LYS A 72 -6.63 -1.04 4.99
C LYS A 72 -5.74 -2.13 5.55
N GLN A 73 -5.82 -3.33 4.99
CA GLN A 73 -5.15 -4.50 5.54
C GLN A 73 -4.88 -5.57 4.51
N PHE A 74 -3.75 -6.26 4.67
CA PHE A 74 -3.38 -7.41 3.87
C PHE A 74 -2.38 -8.28 4.64
N ARG A 75 -2.14 -9.49 4.16
CA ARG A 75 -1.01 -10.34 4.61
C ARG A 75 0.03 -10.44 3.50
N LEU A 76 1.28 -10.65 3.90
CA LEU A 76 2.38 -10.93 2.97
C LEU A 76 2.82 -12.38 3.13
N THR A 77 3.25 -13.00 2.02
CA THR A 77 3.72 -14.38 2.04
C THR A 77 5.19 -14.41 2.46
N MET A 78 5.43 -14.45 3.77
CA MET A 78 6.78 -14.41 4.34
C MET A 78 7.07 -15.63 5.24
N PRO A 79 8.30 -16.14 5.23
CA PRO A 79 8.72 -17.13 6.22
C PRO A 79 8.66 -16.52 7.62
N ASN A 80 8.15 -17.30 8.58
CA ASN A 80 8.07 -16.98 10.02
C ASN A 80 7.16 -15.81 10.44
N TYR A 81 6.77 -14.89 9.54
CA TYR A 81 5.94 -13.72 9.87
C TYR A 81 4.64 -13.63 9.07
N GLY A 82 4.35 -14.65 8.24
CA GLY A 82 3.15 -14.65 7.39
C GLY A 82 1.83 -14.50 8.14
N PHE A 83 1.81 -14.64 9.48
CA PHE A 83 0.63 -14.45 10.33
C PHE A 83 0.34 -12.98 10.71
N LEU A 84 1.28 -12.07 10.46
CA LEU A 84 1.07 -10.64 10.71
C LEU A 84 0.18 -10.03 9.65
N VAL A 85 -0.68 -9.10 10.08
CA VAL A 85 -1.46 -8.23 9.19
C VAL A 85 -0.65 -6.95 8.98
N PHE A 86 -0.55 -6.52 7.73
CA PHE A 86 0.13 -5.30 7.32
C PHE A 86 -0.90 -4.25 6.90
N THR A 87 -0.54 -2.99 7.07
CA THR A 87 -1.41 -1.85 6.83
C THR A 87 -0.62 -0.71 6.19
N PRO A 88 -1.26 0.19 5.44
CA PRO A 88 -0.65 1.47 5.08
C PRO A 88 -0.31 2.30 6.33
N GLU A 89 0.57 3.30 6.15
CA GLU A 89 0.85 4.31 7.18
C GLU A 89 -0.44 4.95 7.71
N ASN A 90 -0.40 5.41 8.97
CA ASN A 90 -1.51 6.05 9.68
C ASN A 90 -2.80 5.20 9.79
N THR A 91 -2.71 3.88 9.65
CA THR A 91 -3.86 2.98 9.78
C THR A 91 -3.91 2.33 11.16
N VAL A 92 -4.98 2.60 11.91
CA VAL A 92 -5.22 1.97 13.23
C VAL A 92 -5.43 0.47 13.08
N CYS A 93 -4.76 -0.32 13.93
CA CYS A 93 -4.84 -1.77 13.96
C CYS A 93 -5.19 -2.31 15.37
N ASN A 94 -6.42 -2.05 15.81
CA ASN A 94 -6.95 -2.46 17.11
C ASN A 94 -8.12 -3.47 17.03
N THR A 95 -8.46 -3.97 15.85
CA THR A 95 -9.52 -4.97 15.71
C THR A 95 -8.94 -6.35 15.97
N LEU A 96 -9.53 -7.17 16.83
CA LEU A 96 -9.09 -8.56 16.99
C LEU A 96 -9.38 -9.36 15.72
N CYS A 97 -8.46 -10.28 15.39
CA CYS A 97 -8.71 -11.31 14.40
C CYS A 97 -9.76 -12.31 14.90
N ASP A 98 -10.31 -13.10 13.98
CA ASP A 98 -11.38 -14.07 14.29
C ASP A 98 -10.87 -15.20 15.20
N ASN A 99 -9.58 -15.53 15.08
CA ASN A 99 -8.86 -16.41 15.99
C ASN A 99 -7.59 -15.70 16.54
N PRO A 100 -7.72 -14.82 17.54
CA PRO A 100 -6.63 -13.95 17.98
C PRO A 100 -5.60 -14.66 18.89
N TYR A 101 -5.92 -15.86 19.36
CA TYR A 101 -5.05 -16.68 20.24
C TYR A 101 -4.55 -17.95 19.53
N GLY A 102 -4.72 -18.02 18.20
CA GLY A 102 -4.25 -19.12 17.39
C GLY A 102 -2.73 -19.28 17.44
N GLY A 103 -2.24 -20.48 17.15
CA GLY A 103 -0.82 -20.73 16.94
C GLY A 103 -0.31 -20.10 15.63
N VAL A 104 1.01 -20.15 15.44
CA VAL A 104 1.67 -19.72 14.20
C VAL A 104 0.99 -20.35 12.98
N GLY A 105 0.60 -19.53 12.01
CA GLY A 105 -0.10 -19.96 10.79
C GLY A 105 -1.64 -19.97 10.87
N THR A 106 -2.24 -19.90 12.06
CA THR A 106 -3.71 -19.83 12.23
C THR A 106 -4.23 -18.45 12.63
N LEU A 107 -3.33 -17.55 13.00
CA LEU A 107 -3.64 -16.16 13.31
C LEU A 107 -4.03 -15.40 12.05
N CYS A 108 -5.14 -14.67 12.14
CA CYS A 108 -5.60 -13.70 11.15
C CYS A 108 -5.72 -14.28 9.72
N THR A 109 -6.05 -15.57 9.57
CA THR A 109 -6.19 -16.26 8.27
C THR A 109 -7.37 -15.79 7.45
N GLU A 110 -8.31 -15.08 8.07
CA GLU A 110 -9.41 -14.44 7.38
C GLU A 110 -8.97 -13.23 6.53
N VAL A 111 -7.82 -12.60 6.84
CA VAL A 111 -7.25 -11.52 6.02
C VAL A 111 -6.49 -12.14 4.84
N PRO A 112 -6.78 -11.78 3.58
CA PRO A 112 -6.13 -12.40 2.44
C PRO A 112 -4.68 -11.95 2.29
N THR A 113 -3.86 -12.83 1.73
CA THR A 113 -2.53 -12.47 1.25
C THR A 113 -2.63 -11.61 0.00
N TYR A 114 -1.78 -10.59 -0.12
CA TYR A 114 -1.72 -9.72 -1.27
C TYR A 114 -0.29 -9.65 -1.83
N SER A 115 -0.17 -9.75 -3.15
CA SER A 115 1.11 -9.78 -3.89
C SER A 115 1.16 -8.72 -4.99
N GLY A 116 0.55 -7.56 -4.75
CA GLY A 116 0.55 -6.44 -5.70
C GLY A 116 1.91 -5.71 -5.80
N PRO A 117 1.98 -4.69 -6.67
CA PRO A 117 3.17 -3.84 -6.79
C PRO A 117 3.51 -3.16 -5.46
N GLY A 118 4.79 -3.18 -5.07
CA GLY A 118 5.27 -2.58 -3.82
C GLY A 118 5.14 -3.47 -2.58
N CYS A 119 4.56 -4.67 -2.70
CA CYS A 119 4.41 -5.65 -1.62
C CYS A 119 5.59 -6.64 -1.54
N ALA A 120 6.77 -6.25 -2.05
CA ALA A 120 7.90 -7.16 -2.11
C ALA A 120 8.43 -7.44 -0.70
N VAL A 121 8.66 -8.71 -0.43
CA VAL A 121 9.24 -9.24 0.80
C VAL A 121 10.57 -9.91 0.51
#